data_AF-A0A1I8C012-F1
#
_entry.id   AF-A0A1I8C012-F1
#
_cell.length_a   1.000
_cell.length_b   1.000
_cell.length_c   1.000
_cell.angle_alpha   90.00
_cell.angle_beta   90.00
_cell.angle_gamma   90.00
#
_symmetry.space_group_name_H-M   'P 1'
#
loop_
_entity.id
_entity.type
_entity.pdbx_description
1 polymer ?
#
loop_
_entity_poly.entity_id
_entity_poly.type
_entity_poly.pdbx_seq_one_letter_code
_entity_poly.pdbx_strand_id
1 'polypeptide(L)' 'MDELAEQIGCNLPNIKKLLWNDPSFALRLLFGPNVPYIYRLQGPNSWSEARKAINGVPYRVKTPLKQRFQIIKKYV' A
#
# COMPACT_ATOMS: atom_id res chain seq x y z
N MET A 1 9.48 -11.76 -7.03
CA MET A 1 8.03 -11.42 -6.94
C MET A 1 7.58 -10.72 -8.20
N ASP A 2 8.34 -9.76 -8.70
CA ASP A 2 8.01 -9.04 -9.93
C ASP A 2 8.00 -9.94 -11.17
N GLU A 3 8.93 -10.89 -11.27
CA GLU A 3 8.97 -11.89 -12.36
C GLU A 3 7.69 -12.76 -12.42
N LEU A 4 7.20 -13.20 -11.27
CA LEU A 4 5.94 -13.96 -11.19
C LEU A 4 4.73 -13.07 -11.51
N ALA A 5 4.77 -11.81 -11.06
CA ALA A 5 3.72 -10.85 -11.35
C ALA A 5 3.65 -10.55 -12.87
N GLU A 6 4.80 -10.50 -13.54
CA GLU A 6 4.90 -10.35 -14.99
C GLU A 6 4.34 -11.55 -15.75
N GLN A 7 4.65 -12.78 -15.30
CA GLN A 7 4.10 -14.01 -15.87
C GLN A 7 2.56 -14.09 -15.75
N ILE A 8 1.99 -13.57 -14.66
CA ILE A 8 0.54 -13.55 -14.42
C ILE A 8 -0.14 -12.35 -15.09
N GLY A 9 0.62 -11.34 -15.53
CA GLY A 9 0.10 -10.07 -16.04
C GLY A 9 -0.36 -9.09 -14.95
N CYS A 10 -0.01 -9.36 -13.69
CA CYS A 10 -0.17 -8.45 -12.55
C CYS A 10 0.99 -7.44 -12.49
N ASN A 11 1.27 -6.78 -13.61
CA ASN A 11 2.41 -5.88 -13.72
C ASN A 11 2.32 -4.76 -12.70
N LEU A 12 3.47 -4.42 -12.11
CA LEU A 12 3.61 -3.22 -11.30
C LEU A 12 3.05 -2.01 -12.07
N PRO A 13 2.29 -1.12 -11.41
CA PRO A 13 1.82 0.07 -12.08
C PRO A 13 3.02 0.82 -12.65
N ASN A 14 2.95 1.21 -13.92
CA ASN A 14 4.00 1.96 -14.60
C ASN A 14 4.41 3.17 -13.74
N ILE A 15 5.51 3.06 -12.99
CA ILE A 15 5.83 4.03 -11.94
C ILE A 15 6.05 5.41 -12.54
N LYS A 16 6.62 5.48 -13.76
CA LYS A 16 6.75 6.74 -14.51
C LYS A 16 5.39 7.39 -14.79
N LYS A 17 4.40 6.63 -15.30
CA LYS A 17 3.04 7.14 -15.56
C LYS A 17 2.34 7.54 -14.25
N LEU A 18 2.55 6.76 -13.20
CA LEU A 18 2.00 7.05 -11.88
C LEU A 18 2.64 8.29 -11.25
N LEU A 19 3.94 8.52 -11.46
CA LEU A 19 4.63 9.72 -11.00
C LEU A 19 4.05 10.99 -11.64
N TRP A 20 3.67 10.91 -12.93
CA TRP A 20 3.01 12.01 -13.63
C TRP A 20 1.58 12.27 -13.13
N ASN A 21 0.81 11.21 -12.84
CA ASN A 21 -0.59 11.35 -12.42
C ASN A 21 -0.76 11.61 -10.92
N ASP A 22 0.06 10.98 -10.08
CA ASP A 22 0.00 11.02 -8.62
C ASP A 22 1.41 10.86 -8.03
N PRO A 23 2.19 11.96 -7.96
CA PRO A 23 3.57 11.92 -7.48
C PRO A 23 3.67 11.51 -6.01
N SER A 24 2.67 11.83 -5.17
CA SER A 24 2.68 11.47 -3.75
C SER A 24 2.58 9.96 -3.55
N PHE A 25 1.65 9.33 -4.27
CA PHE A 25 1.50 7.88 -4.19
C PHE A 25 2.67 7.15 -4.87
N ALA A 26 3.20 7.67 -5.99
CA ALA A 26 4.38 7.13 -6.64
C ALA A 26 5.62 7.16 -5.72
N LEU A 27 5.88 8.29 -5.05
CA LEU A 27 6.97 8.40 -4.06
C LEU A 27 6.80 7.41 -2.91
N ARG A 28 5.55 7.18 -2.45
CA ARG A 28 5.26 6.18 -1.44
C ARG A 28 5.52 4.75 -1.91
N LEU A 29 5.32 4.44 -3.19
CA LEU A 29 5.66 3.12 -3.74
C LEU A 29 7.18 2.95 -3.92
N LEU A 30 7.89 4.02 -4.28
CA LEU A 30 9.35 4.00 -4.50
C LEU A 30 10.15 3.98 -3.20
N PHE A 31 9.81 4.86 -2.25
CA PHE A 31 10.55 5.05 -0.99
C PHE A 31 9.85 4.41 0.22
N GLY A 32 8.63 3.89 0.05
CA GLY A 32 7.90 3.22 1.12
C GLY A 32 8.12 1.71 1.15
N PRO A 33 7.45 1.02 2.08
CA PRO A 33 7.58 -0.42 2.21
C PRO A 33 6.96 -1.13 1.00
N ASN A 34 7.68 -2.12 0.47
CA ASN A 34 7.15 -3.01 -0.57
C ASN A 34 6.10 -3.94 0.06
N VAL A 35 4.82 -3.66 -0.18
CA VAL A 35 3.68 -4.44 0.34
C VAL A 35 3.01 -5.23 -0.78
N PRO A 36 2.51 -6.45 -0.50
CA PRO A 36 1.96 -7.33 -1.54
C PRO A 36 0.70 -6.76 -2.22
N TYR A 37 0.04 -5.77 -1.60
CA TYR A 37 -1.10 -5.06 -2.19
C TYR A 37 -0.75 -4.33 -3.49
N ILE A 38 0.52 -4.03 -3.74
CA ILE A 38 0.99 -3.32 -4.94
C ILE A 38 0.67 -4.13 -6.20
N TYR A 39 0.81 -5.45 -6.16
CA TYR A 39 0.52 -6.34 -7.28
C TYR A 39 -0.97 -6.48 -7.62
N ARG A 40 -1.86 -5.94 -6.77
CA ARG A 40 -3.31 -5.90 -7.01
C ARG A 40 -3.80 -4.52 -7.47
N LEU A 41 -2.89 -3.58 -7.75
CA LEU A 41 -3.26 -2.27 -8.27
C LEU A 41 -3.64 -2.32 -9.75
N GLN A 42 -3.00 -3.20 -10.53
CA GLN A 42 -3.20 -3.37 -11.96
C GLN A 42 -3.08 -4.85 -12.34
N GLY A 43 -3.68 -5.23 -13.47
CA GLY A 43 -3.69 -6.62 -13.95
C GLY A 43 -5.01 -7.37 -13.67
N PRO A 44 -5.04 -8.69 -13.94
CA PRO A 44 -6.20 -9.52 -13.66
C PRO A 44 -6.45 -9.62 -12.15
N ASN A 45 -7.72 -9.62 -11.73
CA ASN A 45 -8.13 -9.60 -10.32
C ASN A 45 -7.59 -8.39 -9.52
N SER A 46 -7.59 -7.21 -10.15
CA SER A 46 -7.27 -5.97 -9.45
C SER A 46 -8.25 -5.69 -8.31
N TRP A 47 -7.74 -5.07 -7.24
CA TRP A 47 -8.52 -4.74 -6.05
C TRP A 47 -8.64 -3.23 -5.92
N SER A 48 -9.85 -2.71 -6.04
CA SER A 48 -10.14 -1.26 -5.96
C SER A 48 -9.61 -0.61 -4.68
N GLU A 49 -9.68 -1.32 -3.56
CA GLU A 49 -9.24 -0.82 -2.24
C GLU A 49 -7.75 -1.02 -1.98
N ALA A 50 -6.97 -1.59 -2.92
CA ALA A 50 -5.53 -1.81 -2.74
C ALA A 50 -4.78 -0.51 -2.41
N ARG A 51 -5.13 0.60 -3.08
CA ARG A 51 -4.57 1.92 -2.80
C ARG A 51 -4.81 2.37 -1.36
N LYS A 52 -6.05 2.22 -0.87
CA LYS A 52 -6.42 2.54 0.52
C LYS A 52 -5.70 1.63 1.51
N ALA A 53 -5.60 0.34 1.19
CA ALA A 53 -4.91 -0.64 2.02
C ALA A 53 -3.43 -0.29 2.19
N ILE A 54 -2.74 0.09 1.11
CA ILE A 54 -1.33 0.56 1.11
C ILE A 54 -1.20 1.81 1.99
N ASN A 55 -2.09 2.79 1.79
CA ASN A 55 -2.05 4.02 2.58
C ASN A 55 -2.31 3.80 4.08
N GLY A 56 -3.10 2.78 4.43
CA GLY A 56 -3.38 2.39 5.80
C GLY A 56 -2.32 1.52 6.48
N VAL A 57 -1.26 1.08 5.77
CA VAL A 57 -0.20 0.23 6.35
C VAL A 57 0.44 0.88 7.59
N PRO A 58 0.86 2.16 7.57
CA PRO A 58 1.48 2.78 8.75
C PRO A 58 0.55 2.86 9.95
N TYR A 59 -0.76 3.01 9.72
CA TYR A 59 -1.75 2.98 10.78
C TYR A 59 -1.81 1.58 11.39
N ARG A 60 -2.01 0.54 10.58
CA ARG A 60 -2.13 -0.86 11.06
C ARG A 60 -0.89 -1.35 11.80
N VAL A 61 0.30 -0.93 11.38
CA VAL A 61 1.55 -1.28 12.08
C VAL A 61 1.66 -0.56 13.42
N LYS A 62 1.22 0.71 13.51
CA LYS A 62 1.31 1.51 14.74
C LYS A 62 0.20 1.22 15.75
N THR A 63 -0.99 0.83 15.30
CA THR A 63 -2.14 0.53 16.17
C THR A 63 -1.83 -0.45 17.30
N PRO A 64 -1.26 -1.65 17.06
CA PRO A 64 -0.96 -2.59 18.14
C PRO A 64 0.15 -2.10 19.08
N LEU A 65 0.98 -1.15 18.65
CA LEU A 65 2.08 -0.58 19.44
C LEU A 65 1.61 0.59 20.34
N LYS A 66 0.43 1.17 20.10
CA LYS A 66 -0.10 2.36 20.80
C LYS A 66 -0.98 2.03 22.02
N GLN A 67 -0.67 0.95 22.74
CA GLN A 67 -1.52 0.48 23.85
C GLN A 67 -1.65 1.50 24.99
N ARG A 68 -0.58 2.21 25.36
CA ARG A 68 -0.56 3.13 26.51
C ARG A 68 -1.49 4.34 26.38
N PHE A 69 -1.66 4.89 25.17
CA PHE A 69 -2.56 6.05 24.95
C PHE A 69 -4.02 5.63 24.71
N GLN A 70 -4.25 4.42 24.21
CA GLN A 70 -5.59 3.91 23.92
C GLN A 70 -6.35 3.56 25.21
N ILE A 71 -5.64 3.06 26.23
CA ILE A 71 -6.22 2.73 27.54
C ILE A 71 -6.79 3.98 28.21
N ILE A 72 -6.06 5.10 28.23
CA ILE A 72 -6.48 6.34 28.91
C ILE A 72 -7.76 6.93 28.29
N LYS A 73 -7.92 6.89 26.96
CA LYS A 73 -9.15 7.36 26.27
C LYS A 73 -10.38 6.45 26.46
N LYS A 74 -10.22 5.25 27.01
CA LYS A 74 -11.34 4.34 27.30
C LYS A 74 -11.93 4.58 28.69
N TYR A 75 -11.22 5.29 29.57
CA TYR A 75 -11.60 5.52 30.97
C TYR A 75 -11.80 6.99 31.34
N VAL A 76 -11.82 7.89 30.34
CA VAL A 76 -12.24 9.29 30.44
C VAL A 76 -13.36 9.50 29.43
#